data_AF-A0A968MEL9-F1
#
_entry.id   AF-A0A968MEL9-F1
#
_cell.length_a   1.000
_cell.length_b   1.000
_cell.length_c   1.000
_cell.angle_alpha   90.00
_cell.angle_beta   90.00
_cell.angle_gamma   90.00
#
_symmetry.space_group_name_H-M   'P 1'
#
loop_
_entity.id
_entity.type
_entity.pdbx_description
1 polymer ?
#
loop_
_entity_poly.entity_id
_entity_poly.type
_entity_poly.pdbx_seq_one_letter_code
_entity_poly.pdbx_strand_id
1 'polypeptide(L)'
;MFKKGLISFLVLFSFQFIVFGQSVYHHVSNAGIYDFVDELANLKIIDINSVVKPYTRQFIADALMIADEHRNELNKRQIQELDFYLRDFGKEIYPTKRDFKKKT
;
A
#
# COMPACT_ATOMS: atom_id res chain seq x y z
N MET A 1 -6.94 -51.68 5.95
CA MET A 1 -5.84 -50.69 5.88
C MET A 1 -6.24 -49.40 5.16
N PHE A 2 -6.91 -49.44 4.00
CA PHE A 2 -7.29 -48.24 3.23
C PHE A 2 -8.10 -47.17 3.99
N LYS A 3 -9.05 -47.55 4.85
CA LYS A 3 -9.86 -46.57 5.63
C LYS A 3 -9.03 -45.75 6.64
N LYS A 4 -7.99 -46.34 7.24
CA LYS A 4 -7.09 -45.63 8.16
C LYS A 4 -6.17 -44.66 7.41
N GLY A 5 -5.74 -45.03 6.21
CA GLY A 5 -5.03 -44.13 5.30
C GLY A 5 -5.88 -42.95 4.84
N LEU A 6 -7.18 -43.19 4.55
CA LEU A 6 -8.13 -42.13 4.18
C LEU A 6 -8.34 -41.10 5.31
N ILE A 7 -8.47 -41.58 6.56
CA ILE A 7 -8.61 -40.71 7.73
C ILE A 7 -7.32 -39.90 7.95
N SER A 8 -6.15 -40.52 7.81
CA SER A 8 -4.87 -39.82 7.91
C SER A 8 -4.69 -38.76 6.83
N PHE A 9 -5.16 -39.02 5.60
CA PHE A 9 -5.11 -38.07 4.50
C PHE A 9 -6.05 -36.87 4.73
N LEU A 10 -7.25 -37.11 5.26
CA LEU A 10 -8.20 -36.05 5.63
C LEU A 10 -7.70 -35.17 6.78
N VAL A 11 -7.02 -35.75 7.77
CA VAL A 11 -6.42 -34.99 8.87
C VAL A 11 -5.30 -34.07 8.37
N LEU A 12 -4.47 -34.52 7.42
CA LEU A 12 -3.42 -33.67 6.82
C LEU A 12 -3.98 -32.52 5.98
N PHE A 13 -5.16 -32.69 5.36
CA PHE A 13 -5.81 -31.64 4.56
C PHE A 13 -6.54 -30.57 5.41
N SER A 14 -6.75 -30.84 6.71
CA SER A 14 -7.42 -29.90 7.62
C SER A 14 -6.52 -28.74 8.10
N PHE A 15 -5.21 -28.78 7.81
CA PHE A 15 -4.32 -27.65 8.06
C PHE A 15 -4.55 -26.55 7.00
N GLN A 16 -5.41 -25.59 7.31
CA GLN A 16 -5.59 -24.39 6.50
C GLN A 16 -4.35 -23.50 6.66
N PHE A 17 -3.63 -23.27 5.57
CA PHE A 17 -2.53 -22.29 5.54
C PHE A 17 -3.10 -20.88 5.36
N ILE A 18 -2.77 -19.97 6.28
CA ILE A 18 -2.98 -18.54 6.07
C ILE A 18 -1.90 -18.09 5.09
N VAL A 19 -2.29 -17.80 3.85
CA VAL A 19 -1.40 -17.28 2.82
C VAL A 19 -1.55 -15.76 2.77
N PHE A 20 -0.43 -15.04 2.87
CA PHE A 20 -0.38 -13.60 2.64
C PHE A 20 -0.01 -13.33 1.18
N GLY A 21 -0.57 -12.26 0.61
CA GLY A 21 -0.19 -11.78 -0.72
C GLY A 21 1.24 -11.24 -0.74
N GLN A 22 1.92 -11.36 -1.88
CA GLN A 22 3.24 -10.74 -2.07
C GLN A 22 3.12 -9.21 -2.07
N SER A 23 4.10 -8.53 -1.47
CA SER A 23 4.21 -7.08 -1.56
C SER A 23 4.63 -6.67 -2.97
N VAL A 24 3.91 -5.69 -3.54
CA VAL A 24 4.23 -5.13 -4.85
C VAL A 24 5.11 -3.91 -4.67
N TYR A 25 6.33 -3.94 -5.22
CA TYR A 25 7.26 -2.81 -5.18
C TYR A 25 6.98 -1.84 -6.32
N HIS A 26 7.12 -0.54 -6.05
CA HIS A 26 7.03 0.50 -7.06
C HIS A 26 8.42 0.81 -7.63
N HIS A 27 8.60 0.72 -8.95
CA HIS A 27 9.94 0.86 -9.54
C HIS A 27 10.50 2.29 -9.36
N VAL A 28 11.79 2.40 -9.05
CA VAL A 28 12.47 3.69 -8.76
C VAL A 28 12.57 4.63 -9.95
N SER A 29 12.33 4.15 -11.18
CA SER A 29 12.30 4.99 -12.39
C SER A 29 11.15 6.01 -12.37
N ASN A 30 10.11 5.79 -11.58
CA ASN A 30 9.07 6.79 -11.34
C ASN A 30 9.56 7.81 -10.32
N ALA A 31 10.53 8.64 -10.71
CA ALA A 31 11.17 9.61 -9.82
C ALA A 31 10.15 10.53 -9.13
N GLY A 32 9.10 10.96 -9.84
CA GLY A 32 8.12 11.91 -9.31
C GLY A 32 7.42 11.50 -8.02
N ILE A 33 7.08 10.22 -7.81
CA ILE A 33 6.46 9.79 -6.55
C ILE A 33 7.49 9.69 -5.43
N TYR A 34 8.71 9.29 -5.75
CA TYR A 34 9.80 9.22 -4.77
C TYR A 34 10.21 10.62 -4.32
N ASP A 35 10.32 11.56 -5.24
CA ASP A 35 10.60 12.96 -4.95
C ASP A 35 9.50 13.57 -4.08
N PHE A 36 8.23 13.27 -4.39
CA PHE A 36 7.10 13.74 -3.60
C PHE A 36 7.09 13.16 -2.18
N VAL A 37 7.34 11.85 -2.02
CA VAL A 37 7.45 11.20 -0.70
C VAL A 37 8.64 11.77 0.09
N ASP A 38 9.78 11.99 -0.55
CA ASP A 38 10.95 12.61 0.08
C ASP A 38 10.65 14.07 0.51
N GLU A 39 9.85 14.82 -0.27
CA GLU A 39 9.39 16.17 0.09
C GLU A 39 8.46 16.15 1.32
N LEU A 40 7.49 15.24 1.36
CA LEU A 40 6.61 15.07 2.53
C LEU A 40 7.40 14.75 3.80
N ALA A 41 8.46 13.93 3.68
CA ALA A 41 9.35 13.62 4.79
C ALA A 41 10.18 14.85 5.24
N ASN A 42 10.64 15.67 4.30
CA ASN A 42 11.33 16.92 4.60
C ASN A 42 10.44 17.92 5.34
N LEU A 43 9.12 17.93 5.03
CA LEU A 43 8.12 18.71 5.76
C LEU A 43 7.74 18.13 7.13
N LYS A 44 8.28 16.96 7.50
CA LYS A 44 7.95 16.22 8.74
C LYS A 44 6.51 15.75 8.82
N ILE A 45 5.81 15.65 7.68
CA ILE A 45 4.45 15.11 7.60
C ILE A 45 4.48 13.58 7.73
N ILE A 46 5.51 12.94 7.15
CA ILE A 46 5.73 11.50 7.25
C ILE A 46 7.15 11.20 7.73
N ASP A 47 7.34 10.03 8.33
CA ASP A 47 8.67 9.50 8.66
C ASP A 47 9.00 8.33 7.73
N ILE A 48 10.16 8.39 7.08
CA ILE A 48 10.60 7.39 6.11
C ILE A 48 12.06 7.02 6.36
N ASN A 49 12.39 5.74 6.17
CA ASN A 49 13.78 5.33 6.00
C ASN A 49 14.19 5.53 4.53
N SER A 50 14.82 6.67 4.23
CA SER A 50 15.21 7.06 2.87
C SER A 50 16.31 6.19 2.24
N VAL A 51 17.01 5.37 3.04
CA VAL A 51 18.12 4.50 2.59
C VAL A 51 17.61 3.22 1.91
N VAL A 52 16.36 2.81 2.20
CA VAL A 52 15.81 1.54 1.71
C VAL A 52 14.78 1.80 0.60
N LYS A 53 15.18 1.60 -0.65
CA LYS A 53 14.32 1.67 -1.86
C LYS A 53 14.50 0.38 -2.68
N PRO A 54 13.53 -0.03 -3.52
CA PRO A 54 12.22 0.59 -3.79
C PRO A 54 11.23 0.45 -2.62
N TYR A 55 10.28 1.37 -2.53
CA TYR A 55 9.16 1.27 -1.61
C TYR A 55 8.07 0.34 -2.15
N THR A 56 7.32 -0.29 -1.25
CA THR A 56 6.11 -1.03 -1.63
C THR A 56 5.02 -0.03 -2.01
N ARG A 57 4.12 -0.43 -2.92
CA ARG A 57 2.96 0.40 -3.27
C ARG A 57 2.06 0.66 -2.06
N GLN A 58 1.95 -0.31 -1.16
CA GLN A 58 1.22 -0.13 0.10
C GLN A 58 1.85 0.95 0.97
N PHE A 59 3.18 0.93 1.15
CA PHE A 59 3.87 1.96 1.93
C PHE A 59 3.64 3.36 1.36
N ILE A 60 3.71 3.51 0.03
CA ILE A 60 3.45 4.79 -0.63
C ILE A 60 1.98 5.21 -0.40
N ALA A 61 1.03 4.29 -0.53
CA ALA A 61 -0.38 4.57 -0.26
C ALA A 61 -0.61 5.05 1.18
N ASP A 62 0.01 4.39 2.16
CA ASP A 62 -0.08 4.78 3.57
C ASP A 62 0.51 6.18 3.80
N ALA A 63 1.67 6.48 3.19
CA ALA A 63 2.28 7.82 3.24
C ALA A 63 1.39 8.92 2.64
N LEU A 64 0.73 8.63 1.51
CA LEU A 64 -0.22 9.55 0.88
C LEU A 64 -1.47 9.77 1.75
N MET A 65 -1.94 8.74 2.46
CA MET A 65 -3.05 8.89 3.40
C MET A 65 -2.69 9.80 4.57
N ILE A 66 -1.48 9.64 5.15
CA ILE A 66 -1.00 10.55 6.20
C ILE A 66 -0.92 11.99 5.69
N ALA A 67 -0.45 12.18 4.45
CA ALA A 67 -0.43 13.50 3.83
C ALA A 67 -1.84 14.08 3.58
N ASP A 68 -2.84 13.25 3.27
CA ASP A 68 -4.25 13.67 3.14
C ASP A 68 -4.83 14.13 4.49
N GLU A 69 -4.40 13.53 5.61
CA GLU A 69 -4.76 13.98 6.96
C GLU A 69 -4.15 15.36 7.32
N HIS A 70 -2.96 15.66 6.78
CA HIS A 70 -2.24 16.93 6.98
C HIS A 70 -2.36 17.87 5.76
N ARG A 71 -3.42 17.74 4.97
CA ARG A 71 -3.59 18.45 3.70
C ARG A 71 -3.57 19.98 3.82
N ASN A 72 -3.92 20.50 5.00
CA ASN A 72 -3.85 21.92 5.35
C ASN A 72 -2.41 22.46 5.49
N GLU A 73 -1.41 21.60 5.66
CA GLU A 73 0.01 21.95 5.74
C GLU A 73 0.68 21.98 4.36
N LEU A 74 -0.02 21.50 3.33
CA LEU A 74 0.47 21.42 1.96
C LEU A 74 0.19 22.70 1.18
N ASN A 75 1.11 23.07 0.30
CA ASN A 75 0.89 24.13 -0.67
C ASN A 75 0.03 23.65 -1.85
N LYS A 76 -0.45 24.59 -2.67
CA LYS A 76 -1.35 24.30 -3.80
C LYS A 76 -0.79 23.27 -4.79
N ARG A 77 0.52 23.29 -5.08
CA ARG A 77 1.16 22.32 -5.99
C ARG A 77 1.17 20.93 -5.36
N GLN A 78 1.58 20.82 -4.10
CA GLN A 78 1.62 19.56 -3.36
C GLN A 78 0.23 18.95 -3.22
N ILE A 79 -0.80 19.75 -2.99
CA ILE A 79 -2.19 19.28 -2.96
C ILE A 79 -2.60 18.67 -4.31
N GLN A 80 -2.22 19.29 -5.42
CA GLN A 80 -2.52 18.76 -6.76
C GLN A 80 -1.78 17.45 -7.05
N GLU A 81 -0.53 17.32 -6.61
CA GLU A 81 0.24 16.08 -6.70
C GLU A 81 -0.31 14.98 -5.79
N LEU A 82 -0.69 15.34 -4.56
CA LEU A 82 -1.37 14.44 -3.62
C LEU A 82 -2.65 13.88 -4.24
N ASP A 83 -3.50 14.75 -4.80
CA ASP A 83 -4.75 14.34 -5.46
C ASP A 83 -4.49 13.47 -6.70
N PHE A 84 -3.39 13.70 -7.41
CA PHE A 84 -2.96 12.85 -8.53
C PHE A 84 -2.57 11.44 -8.04
N TYR A 85 -1.71 11.35 -7.03
CA TYR A 85 -1.23 10.06 -6.54
C TYR A 85 -2.29 9.28 -5.75
N LEU A 86 -3.15 9.95 -4.96
CA LEU A 86 -4.28 9.28 -4.29
C LEU A 86 -5.20 8.55 -5.28
N ARG A 87 -5.32 9.05 -6.52
CA ARG A 87 -6.07 8.36 -7.58
C ARG A 87 -5.32 7.14 -8.12
N ASP A 88 -4.01 7.23 -8.32
CA ASP A 88 -3.19 6.12 -8.83
C ASP A 88 -3.04 4.96 -7.81
N PHE A 89 -2.92 5.31 -6.52
CA PHE A 89 -2.79 4.36 -5.41
C PHE A 89 -4.15 3.97 -4.79
N GLY A 90 -5.26 4.33 -5.44
CA GLY A 90 -6.59 4.08 -4.92
C GLY A 90 -6.92 2.60 -4.71
N LYS A 91 -6.23 1.66 -5.38
CA LYS A 91 -6.43 0.21 -5.18
C LYS A 91 -5.87 -0.28 -3.84
N GLU A 92 -4.75 0.30 -3.43
CA GLU A 92 -4.10 0.02 -2.14
C GLU A 92 -4.88 0.68 -0.99
N ILE A 93 -5.37 1.91 -1.22
CA ILE A 93 -6.15 2.68 -0.22
C ILE A 93 -7.57 2.10 -0.05
N TYR A 94 -8.21 1.70 -1.14
CA TYR A 94 -9.58 1.20 -1.17
C TYR A 94 -9.63 -0.24 -1.70
N PRO A 95 -9.29 -1.24 -0.87
CA PRO A 95 -9.19 -2.63 -1.31
C PRO A 95 -10.54 -3.22 -1.75
N THR A 96 -11.67 -2.62 -1.36
CA THR A 96 -13.00 -3.05 -1.81
C THR A 96 -13.62 -2.07 -2.81
N LYS A 97 -14.37 -2.60 -3.80
CA LYS A 97 -15.09 -1.80 -4.80
C LYS A 97 -16.10 -0.81 -4.19
N ARG A 98 -16.61 -1.12 -2.99
CA ARG A 98 -17.55 -0.24 -2.27
C ARG A 98 -16.87 1.03 -1.79
N ASP A 99 -15.61 0.93 -1.37
CA ASP A 99 -14.87 2.05 -0.79
C ASP A 99 -14.33 2.97 -1.91
N PHE A 100 -13.94 2.39 -3.04
CA PHE A 100 -13.46 3.15 -4.21
C PHE A 100 -14.51 4.10 -4.80
N LYS A 101 -15.78 3.67 -4.86
CA LYS A 101 -16.90 4.47 -5.40
C LYS A 101 -17.33 5.65 -4.52
N LYS A 102 -16.90 5.71 -3.26
CA LYS A 102 -17.30 6.80 -2.35
C LYS A 102 -16.49 8.10 -2.55
N LYS A 103 -15.33 8.02 -3.21
CA LYS A 103 -14.42 9.17 -3.43
C LYS A 103 -14.27 9.58 -4.91
N THR A 104 -14.85 8.83 -5.87
CA THR A 104 -14.88 9.18 -7.31
C THR A 104 -16.16 9.89 -7.66
#